data_AF-A0A2V9TDY9-F1
#
_entry.id   AF-A0A2V9TDY9-F1
#
_cell.length_a   1.000
_cell.length_b   1.000
_cell.length_c   1.000
_cell.angle_alpha   90.00
_cell.angle_beta   90.00
_cell.angle_gamma   90.00
#
_symmetry.space_group_name_H-M   'P 1'
#
loop_
_entity.id
_entity.type
_entity.pdbx_description
1 polymer ?
#
loop_
_entity_poly.entity_id
_entity_poly.type
_entity_poly.pdbx_seq_one_letter_code
_entity_poly.pdbx_strand_id
1 'polypeptide(L)'
;YLNKRVPRDYDTVPLLLFWALLLVWLVPWIAFLLQALRQVPTRWRQIRSQLDREGRANLLFMLWALVIVVFFSFSTRQEYYTVPAIPAIALLVGGWLKREIQSPANSYDRRAGVISSTVLFALGILVLSVGMFFVAYSKPPAPGIDISELLTKNPEEYKLSFGHLLDLTPQSLGAFRLPLLGFSFAFFIGTGLNWLLRRRGRLAHANIVLALMMVAVLACVHSGYVTFSPTLTSKPLALAIKQHYRPGDIVVVGGDYAAASSLNFYANVHLLVLHQPQAILWYGSQFPDAPKVWETQSSFDSLWSGPQRVFLWTDHKDPPELRGAQRYLLASSGGKSILTNQPAGN
;
A
#
# COMPACT_ATOMS: atom_id res chain seq x y z
N TYR A 1 -0.24 5.46 -21.15
CA TYR A 1 -1.27 6.47 -20.87
C TYR A 1 -2.66 5.99 -21.30
N LEU A 2 -2.97 5.83 -22.59
CA LEU A 2 -4.31 5.40 -23.05
C LEU A 2 -4.49 3.87 -23.22
N ASN A 3 -4.06 3.06 -22.26
CA ASN A 3 -4.11 1.59 -22.36
C ASN A 3 -3.35 1.00 -23.59
N LYS A 4 -2.32 1.73 -24.06
CA LYS A 4 -1.46 1.37 -25.20
C LYS A 4 -0.03 0.96 -24.80
N ARG A 5 0.25 0.72 -23.52
CA ARG A 5 1.58 0.28 -23.06
C ARG A 5 1.82 -1.17 -23.51
N VAL A 6 3.06 -1.43 -23.94
CA VAL A 6 3.57 -2.74 -24.40
C VAL A 6 4.81 -3.10 -23.56
N PRO A 7 4.88 -4.30 -22.97
CA PRO A 7 3.82 -5.31 -22.91
C PRO A 7 2.61 -4.84 -22.06
N ARG A 8 1.47 -5.52 -22.19
CA ARG A 8 0.29 -5.27 -21.33
C ARG A 8 0.45 -6.03 -20.01
N ASP A 9 1.34 -5.53 -19.17
CA ASP A 9 1.81 -6.14 -17.93
C ASP A 9 1.31 -5.41 -16.66
N TYR A 10 0.16 -4.74 -16.73
CA TYR A 10 -0.36 -3.90 -15.65
C TYR A 10 -1.86 -4.08 -15.48
N ASP A 11 -2.30 -3.98 -14.22
CA ASP A 11 -3.70 -3.81 -13.90
C ASP A 11 -4.06 -2.33 -13.77
N THR A 12 -5.36 -2.06 -13.84
CA THR A 12 -5.91 -0.71 -13.76
C THR A 12 -6.98 -0.66 -12.70
N VAL A 13 -6.79 0.18 -11.70
CA VAL A 13 -7.80 0.41 -10.66
C VAL A 13 -9.12 0.86 -11.33
N PRO A 14 -10.27 0.25 -10.97
CA PRO A 14 -11.57 0.70 -11.46
C PRO A 14 -11.77 2.19 -11.21
N LEU A 15 -12.35 2.92 -12.17
CA LEU A 15 -12.43 4.38 -12.10
C LEU A 15 -13.10 4.88 -10.80
N LEU A 16 -14.22 4.27 -10.41
CA LEU A 16 -14.91 4.66 -9.18
C LEU A 16 -14.05 4.44 -7.94
N LEU A 17 -13.35 3.30 -7.87
CA LEU A 17 -12.43 2.99 -6.77
C LEU A 17 -11.27 3.99 -6.73
N PHE A 18 -10.73 4.37 -7.89
CA PHE A 18 -9.68 5.38 -8.00
C PHE A 18 -10.09 6.73 -7.39
N TRP A 19 -11.32 7.19 -7.66
CA TRP A 19 -11.84 8.41 -7.03
C TRP A 19 -12.14 8.21 -5.54
N ALA A 20 -12.62 7.03 -5.14
CA ALA A 20 -12.87 6.71 -3.73
C ALA A 20 -11.57 6.69 -2.89
N LEU A 21 -10.42 6.30 -3.48
CA LEU A 21 -9.13 6.32 -2.79
C LEU A 21 -8.76 7.72 -2.31
N LEU A 22 -9.09 8.76 -3.08
CA LEU A 22 -8.88 10.16 -2.66
C LEU A 22 -9.56 10.47 -1.31
N LEU A 23 -10.74 9.88 -1.09
CA LEU A 23 -11.50 10.02 0.15
C LEU A 23 -10.87 9.22 1.29
N VAL A 24 -10.37 8.01 1.00
CA VAL A 24 -9.68 7.14 1.96
C VAL A 24 -8.41 7.81 2.50
N TRP A 25 -7.57 8.36 1.61
CA TRP A 25 -6.35 9.07 1.98
C TRP A 25 -6.61 10.32 2.83
N LEU A 26 -7.82 10.88 2.75
CA LEU A 26 -8.23 12.04 3.52
C LEU A 26 -8.84 11.68 4.88
N VAL A 27 -9.07 10.40 5.20
CA VAL A 27 -9.58 10.02 6.52
C VAL A 27 -8.59 10.50 7.60
N PRO A 28 -9.06 11.25 8.61
CA PRO A 28 -10.45 11.48 9.02
C PRO A 28 -11.02 12.84 8.59
N TRP A 29 -10.26 13.64 7.85
CA TRP A 29 -10.60 14.99 7.38
C TRP A 29 -11.66 15.01 6.29
N ILE A 30 -11.99 13.85 5.73
CA ILE A 30 -13.17 13.67 4.89
C ILE A 30 -14.45 14.20 5.54
N ALA A 31 -14.58 14.11 6.88
CA ALA A 31 -15.75 14.61 7.60
C ALA A 31 -15.98 16.13 7.46
N PHE A 32 -14.94 16.87 7.08
CA PHE A 32 -14.94 18.32 6.91
C PHE A 32 -14.85 18.75 5.43
N LEU A 33 -14.70 17.78 4.52
CA LEU A 33 -14.48 18.05 3.10
C LEU A 33 -15.67 18.75 2.45
N LEU A 34 -16.90 18.32 2.75
CA LEU A 34 -18.10 18.93 2.17
C LEU A 34 -18.22 20.41 2.54
N GLN A 35 -17.86 20.77 3.78
CA GLN A 35 -17.89 22.15 4.23
C GLN A 35 -16.77 22.98 3.60
N ALA A 36 -15.59 22.38 3.41
CA ALA A 36 -14.49 23.01 2.67
C ALA A 36 -14.85 23.29 1.21
N LEU A 37 -15.47 22.33 0.52
CA LEU A 37 -15.89 22.46 -0.88
C LEU A 37 -16.95 23.54 -1.08
N ARG A 38 -17.82 23.79 -0.08
CA ARG A 38 -18.81 24.89 -0.13
C ARG A 38 -18.19 26.28 -0.19
N GLN A 39 -16.91 26.42 0.16
CA GLN A 39 -16.18 27.70 0.07
C GLN A 39 -15.54 27.93 -1.30
N VAL A 40 -15.50 26.91 -2.16
CA VAL A 40 -14.91 27.05 -3.48
C VAL A 40 -15.88 27.85 -4.36
N PRO A 41 -15.43 28.93 -5.01
CA PRO A 41 -16.28 29.68 -5.92
C PRO A 41 -16.56 28.82 -7.16
N THR A 42 -17.81 28.36 -7.31
CA THR A 42 -18.24 27.50 -8.43
C THR A 42 -19.06 28.24 -9.48
N ARG A 43 -19.61 29.42 -9.14
CA ARG A 43 -20.43 30.19 -10.09
C ARG A 43 -19.54 31.00 -11.02
N TRP A 44 -19.70 30.81 -12.32
CA TRP A 44 -18.99 31.56 -13.37
C TRP A 44 -19.02 33.09 -13.17
N ARG A 45 -20.15 33.65 -12.70
CA ARG A 45 -20.26 35.09 -12.39
C ARG A 45 -19.37 35.52 -11.21
N GLN A 46 -19.21 34.68 -10.19
CA GLN A 46 -18.32 34.96 -9.05
C GLN A 46 -16.85 34.83 -9.44
N ILE A 47 -16.52 33.83 -10.27
CA ILE A 47 -15.16 33.63 -10.78
C ILE A 47 -14.73 34.80 -11.69
N ARG A 48 -15.66 35.36 -12.48
CA ARG A 48 -15.41 36.55 -13.32
C ARG A 48 -15.37 37.86 -12.52
N SER A 49 -15.92 37.90 -11.31
CA SER A 49 -15.76 39.03 -10.41
C SER A 49 -14.39 38.99 -9.71
N GLN A 50 -13.94 40.10 -9.13
CA GLN A 50 -12.67 40.12 -8.39
C GLN A 50 -12.78 39.25 -7.13
N LEU A 51 -12.31 38.00 -7.21
CA LEU A 51 -12.17 37.12 -6.05
C LEU A 51 -11.18 37.73 -5.06
N ASP A 52 -11.52 37.62 -3.77
CA ASP A 52 -10.60 37.89 -2.67
C ASP A 52 -9.47 36.86 -2.63
N ARG A 53 -8.46 37.09 -1.79
CA ARG A 53 -7.27 36.22 -1.72
C ARG A 53 -7.63 34.78 -1.35
N GLU A 54 -8.59 34.60 -0.44
CA GLU A 54 -9.04 33.29 0.01
C GLU A 54 -9.81 32.54 -1.09
N GLY A 55 -10.73 33.22 -1.80
CA GLY A 55 -11.46 32.64 -2.92
C GLY A 55 -10.54 32.21 -4.07
N ARG A 56 -9.49 32.98 -4.38
CA ARG A 56 -8.47 32.59 -5.37
C ARG A 56 -7.69 31.34 -4.94
N ALA A 57 -7.28 31.28 -3.67
CA ALA A 57 -6.56 30.13 -3.13
C ALA A 57 -7.43 28.86 -3.16
N ASN A 58 -8.69 28.96 -2.70
CA ASN A 58 -9.63 27.84 -2.71
C ASN A 58 -9.90 27.33 -4.14
N LEU A 59 -10.04 28.23 -5.12
CA LEU A 59 -10.19 27.85 -6.52
C LEU A 59 -8.93 27.12 -7.04
N LEU A 60 -7.74 27.66 -6.76
CA LEU A 60 -6.48 27.04 -7.14
C LEU A 60 -6.34 25.63 -6.57
N PHE A 61 -6.65 25.44 -5.29
CA PHE A 61 -6.56 24.12 -4.64
C PHE A 61 -7.56 23.13 -5.23
N MET A 62 -8.79 23.57 -5.54
CA MET A 62 -9.77 22.71 -6.21
C MET A 62 -9.30 22.31 -7.61
N LEU A 63 -8.80 23.26 -8.39
CA LEU A 63 -8.28 23.01 -9.74
C LEU A 63 -7.05 22.09 -9.70
N TRP A 64 -6.14 22.29 -8.75
CA TRP A 64 -4.98 21.43 -8.56
C TRP A 64 -5.40 19.98 -8.32
N ALA A 65 -6.31 19.73 -7.37
CA ALA A 65 -6.83 18.39 -7.11
C ALA A 65 -7.52 17.81 -8.35
N LEU A 66 -8.40 18.59 -9.00
CA LEU A 66 -9.19 18.14 -10.15
C LEU A 66 -8.30 17.79 -11.35
N VAL A 67 -7.32 18.64 -11.69
CA VAL A 67 -6.41 18.41 -12.81
C VAL A 67 -5.68 17.07 -12.63
N ILE A 68 -5.15 16.78 -11.44
CA ILE A 68 -4.44 15.53 -11.18
C ILE A 68 -5.37 14.33 -11.31
N VAL A 69 -6.51 14.33 -10.60
CA VAL A 69 -7.39 13.16 -10.56
C VAL A 69 -8.06 12.92 -11.92
N VAL A 70 -8.46 13.99 -12.63
CA VAL A 70 -9.01 13.88 -13.99
C VAL A 70 -7.94 13.41 -14.96
N PHE A 71 -6.72 13.97 -14.93
CA PHE A 71 -5.63 13.54 -15.79
C PHE A 71 -5.32 12.05 -15.65
N PHE A 72 -5.21 11.56 -14.41
CA PHE A 72 -4.97 10.13 -14.15
C PHE A 72 -6.20 9.26 -14.35
N SER A 73 -7.42 9.82 -14.38
CA SER A 73 -8.63 9.07 -14.72
C SER A 73 -8.56 8.44 -16.13
N PHE A 74 -7.78 9.04 -17.04
CA PHE A 74 -7.53 8.55 -18.40
C PHE A 74 -6.24 7.72 -18.53
N SER A 75 -5.57 7.42 -17.42
CA SER A 75 -4.34 6.62 -17.39
C SER A 75 -4.61 5.14 -17.06
N THR A 76 -3.55 4.34 -17.11
CA THR A 76 -3.47 3.00 -16.50
C THR A 76 -3.35 3.18 -14.98
N ARG A 77 -4.49 3.47 -14.34
CA ARG A 77 -4.61 3.96 -12.96
C ARG A 77 -3.96 3.02 -11.96
N GLN A 78 -3.09 3.59 -11.13
CA GLN A 78 -2.53 2.96 -9.94
C GLN A 78 -3.06 3.65 -8.69
N GLU A 79 -3.11 2.93 -7.57
CA GLU A 79 -3.72 3.41 -6.31
C GLU A 79 -3.09 4.71 -5.79
N TYR A 80 -1.78 4.87 -6.01
CA TYR A 80 -1.01 6.02 -5.54
C TYR A 80 -1.11 7.26 -6.45
N TYR A 81 -1.74 7.17 -7.63
CA TYR A 81 -1.85 8.32 -8.54
C TYR A 81 -2.79 9.42 -8.03
N THR A 82 -3.61 9.17 -7.01
CA THR A 82 -4.38 10.23 -6.32
C THR A 82 -3.57 11.01 -5.29
N VAL A 83 -2.45 10.48 -4.80
CA VAL A 83 -1.68 11.07 -3.69
C VAL A 83 -1.24 12.51 -3.97
N PRO A 84 -0.79 12.87 -5.20
CA PRO A 84 -0.41 14.25 -5.49
C PRO A 84 -1.55 15.28 -5.37
N ALA A 85 -2.82 14.86 -5.34
CA ALA A 85 -3.97 15.75 -5.13
C ALA A 85 -4.27 16.01 -3.63
N ILE A 86 -3.75 15.16 -2.73
CA ILE A 86 -4.04 15.24 -1.28
C ILE A 86 -3.61 16.57 -0.65
N PRO A 87 -2.41 17.14 -0.94
CA PRO A 87 -2.02 18.42 -0.36
C PRO A 87 -3.00 19.56 -0.67
N ALA A 88 -3.53 19.60 -1.90
CA ALA A 88 -4.50 20.61 -2.31
C ALA A 88 -5.80 20.52 -1.49
N ILE A 89 -6.30 19.30 -1.28
CA ILE A 89 -7.51 19.06 -0.50
C ILE A 89 -7.27 19.32 0.98
N ALA A 90 -6.08 18.98 1.49
CA ALA A 90 -5.69 19.29 2.86
C ALA A 90 -5.67 20.81 3.12
N LEU A 91 -5.20 21.61 2.15
CA LEU A 91 -5.22 23.07 2.23
C LEU A 91 -6.66 23.62 2.24
N LEU A 92 -7.56 23.07 1.41
CA LEU A 92 -8.99 23.43 1.43
C LEU A 92 -9.64 23.13 2.79
N VAL A 93 -9.43 21.91 3.31
CA VAL A 93 -9.96 21.53 4.63
C VAL A 93 -9.36 22.39 5.74
N GLY A 94 -8.05 22.65 5.69
CA GLY A 94 -7.37 23.54 6.63
C GLY A 94 -7.94 24.96 6.62
N GLY A 95 -8.26 25.49 5.44
CA GLY A 95 -8.95 26.78 5.29
C GLY A 95 -10.30 26.80 6.01
N TRP A 96 -11.11 25.76 5.83
CA TRP A 96 -12.39 25.64 6.55
C TRP A 96 -12.23 25.47 8.06
N LEU A 97 -11.30 24.65 8.52
CA LEU A 97 -11.03 24.48 9.95
C LEU A 97 -10.57 25.79 10.60
N LYS A 98 -9.76 26.60 9.90
CA LYS A 98 -9.38 27.94 10.36
C LYS A 98 -10.61 28.86 10.48
N ARG A 99 -11.46 28.88 9.45
CA ARG A 99 -12.69 29.69 9.45
C ARG A 99 -13.61 29.31 10.61
N GLU A 100 -13.79 28.02 10.85
CA GLU A 100 -14.59 27.52 11.98
C GLU A 100 -14.06 28.02 13.33
N ILE A 101 -12.73 28.03 13.52
CA ILE A 101 -12.07 28.56 14.73
C ILE A 101 -12.37 30.04 14.94
N GLN A 102 -12.35 30.82 13.86
CA GLN A 102 -12.53 32.28 13.91
C GLN A 102 -14.01 32.71 13.97
N SER A 103 -14.94 31.77 13.77
CA SER A 103 -16.37 32.07 13.69
C SER A 103 -17.03 32.23 15.07
N PRO A 104 -18.01 33.15 15.22
CA PRO A 104 -18.75 33.31 16.48
C PRO A 104 -19.44 32.01 16.91
N ALA A 105 -19.54 31.76 18.22
CA ALA A 105 -20.02 30.48 18.78
C ALA A 105 -21.38 30.00 18.22
N ASN A 106 -22.29 30.93 17.91
CA ASN A 106 -23.64 30.64 17.42
C ASN A 106 -23.76 30.58 15.88
N SER A 107 -22.64 30.73 15.17
CA SER A 107 -22.61 30.76 13.71
C SER A 107 -22.93 29.40 13.06
N TYR A 108 -23.25 29.45 11.77
CA TYR A 108 -23.44 28.26 10.94
C TYR A 108 -22.21 27.35 10.93
N ASP A 109 -21.00 27.91 10.77
CA ASP A 109 -19.75 27.13 10.66
C ASP A 109 -19.48 26.32 11.94
N ARG A 110 -19.76 26.91 13.09
CA ARG A 110 -19.67 26.24 14.40
C ARG A 110 -20.63 25.05 14.50
N ARG A 111 -21.88 25.22 14.05
CA ARG A 111 -22.87 24.12 14.02
C ARG A 111 -22.45 23.04 13.03
N ALA A 112 -22.00 23.43 11.84
CA ALA A 112 -21.54 22.52 10.80
C ALA A 112 -20.36 21.67 11.28
N GLY A 113 -19.39 22.24 12.00
CA GLY A 113 -18.27 21.47 12.54
C GLY A 113 -18.63 20.51 13.66
N VAL A 114 -19.62 20.83 14.49
CA VAL A 114 -20.19 19.86 15.44
C VAL A 114 -20.93 18.73 14.72
N ILE A 115 -21.67 19.02 13.64
CA ILE A 115 -22.32 17.98 12.83
C ILE A 115 -21.26 17.07 12.20
N SER A 116 -20.24 17.64 11.55
CA SER A 116 -19.12 16.88 10.97
C SER A 116 -18.42 15.98 11.98
N SER A 117 -18.11 16.49 13.17
CA SER A 117 -17.48 15.65 14.21
C SER A 117 -18.41 14.61 14.81
N THR A 118 -19.73 14.87 14.82
CA THR A 118 -20.72 13.87 15.24
C THR A 118 -20.76 12.70 14.24
N VAL A 119 -20.79 12.99 12.94
CA VAL A 119 -20.73 11.96 11.88
C VAL A 119 -19.42 11.18 11.97
N LEU A 120 -18.29 11.88 12.19
CA LEU A 120 -16.99 11.23 12.35
C LEU A 120 -16.94 10.34 13.60
N PHE A 121 -17.55 10.76 14.71
CA PHE A 121 -17.63 9.94 15.91
C PHE A 121 -18.53 8.72 15.73
N ALA A 122 -19.65 8.85 15.00
CA ALA A 122 -20.48 7.70 14.63
C ALA A 122 -19.70 6.68 13.79
N LEU A 123 -18.87 7.15 12.85
CA LEU A 123 -17.93 6.29 12.14
C LEU A 123 -16.91 5.66 13.09
N GLY A 124 -16.42 6.40 14.09
CA GLY A 124 -15.52 5.86 15.12
C GLY A 124 -16.14 4.74 15.95
N ILE A 125 -17.42 4.85 16.31
CA ILE A 125 -18.18 3.78 16.95
C ILE A 125 -18.28 2.57 16.02
N LEU A 126 -18.63 2.77 14.75
CA LEU A 126 -18.71 1.69 13.77
C LEU A 126 -17.37 0.96 13.60
N VAL A 127 -16.27 1.70 13.45
CA VAL A 127 -14.91 1.15 13.35
C VAL A 127 -14.57 0.33 14.59
N LEU A 128 -14.91 0.81 15.79
CA LEU A 128 -14.72 0.05 17.02
C LEU A 128 -15.55 -1.23 17.03
N SER A 129 -16.85 -1.16 16.70
CA SER A 129 -17.73 -2.33 16.67
C SER A 129 -17.25 -3.39 15.69
N VAL A 130 -16.90 -3.00 14.46
CA VAL A 130 -16.37 -3.90 13.43
C VAL A 130 -15.01 -4.46 13.83
N GLY A 131 -14.11 -3.61 14.34
CA GLY A 131 -12.81 -4.04 14.83
C GLY A 131 -12.91 -5.04 15.98
N MET A 132 -13.78 -4.78 16.97
CA MET A 132 -14.02 -5.70 18.08
C MET A 132 -14.70 -6.99 17.63
N PHE A 133 -15.59 -6.94 16.63
CA PHE A 133 -16.16 -8.14 16.00
C PHE A 133 -15.05 -9.00 15.39
N PHE A 134 -14.16 -8.41 14.59
CA PHE A 134 -13.05 -9.15 13.98
C PHE A 134 -12.05 -9.67 15.01
N VAL A 135 -11.77 -8.90 16.07
CA VAL A 135 -10.97 -9.38 17.20
C VAL A 135 -11.68 -10.56 17.88
N ALA A 136 -12.97 -10.49 18.19
CA ALA A 136 -13.68 -11.61 18.79
C ALA A 136 -13.69 -12.86 17.90
N TYR A 137 -13.79 -12.66 16.59
CA TYR A 137 -13.77 -13.73 15.59
C TYR A 137 -12.38 -14.30 15.30
N SER A 138 -11.30 -13.54 15.59
CA SER A 138 -9.94 -13.94 15.26
C SER A 138 -9.47 -15.13 16.11
N LYS A 139 -8.66 -16.00 15.50
CA LYS A 139 -8.02 -17.15 16.17
C LYS A 139 -6.50 -16.99 16.10
N PRO A 140 -5.73 -17.33 17.16
CA PRO A 140 -4.29 -17.26 17.11
C PRO A 140 -3.77 -18.15 15.97
N PRO A 141 -2.83 -17.67 15.13
CA PRO A 141 -2.20 -18.52 14.13
C PRO A 141 -1.42 -19.65 14.82
N ALA A 142 -1.31 -20.81 14.17
CA ALA A 142 -0.54 -21.91 14.75
C ALA A 142 0.95 -21.51 14.85
N PRO A 143 1.67 -22.00 15.87
CA PRO A 143 3.09 -21.68 16.03
C PRO A 143 3.89 -22.01 14.77
N GLY A 144 4.68 -21.06 14.28
CA GLY A 144 5.57 -21.25 13.13
C GLY A 144 4.92 -21.14 11.73
N ILE A 145 3.62 -20.86 11.63
CA ILE A 145 2.97 -20.63 10.33
C ILE A 145 3.51 -19.33 9.70
N ASP A 146 3.84 -19.41 8.41
CA ASP A 146 4.20 -18.25 7.59
C ASP A 146 2.96 -17.44 7.23
N ILE A 147 3.04 -16.12 7.35
CA ILE A 147 1.91 -15.21 7.09
C ILE A 147 1.38 -15.34 5.65
N SER A 148 2.24 -15.70 4.69
CA SER A 148 1.85 -15.97 3.30
C SER A 148 0.87 -17.14 3.16
N GLU A 149 0.95 -18.16 4.01
CA GLU A 149 0.01 -19.30 3.99
C GLU A 149 -1.39 -18.87 4.43
N LEU A 150 -1.49 -17.77 5.18
CA LEU A 150 -2.75 -17.18 5.63
C LEU A 150 -3.34 -16.19 4.61
N LEU A 151 -2.59 -15.85 3.56
CA LEU A 151 -2.84 -14.77 2.61
C LEU A 151 -2.71 -15.22 1.15
N THR A 152 -3.07 -16.47 0.86
CA THR A 152 -2.97 -17.08 -0.49
C THR A 152 -4.34 -17.55 -1.01
N LYS A 153 -5.44 -17.02 -0.47
CA LYS A 153 -6.78 -17.51 -0.80
C LYS A 153 -7.25 -16.97 -2.16
N ASN A 154 -6.81 -15.78 -2.57
CA ASN A 154 -7.15 -15.16 -3.86
C ASN A 154 -5.93 -14.54 -4.56
N PRO A 155 -4.97 -15.34 -5.05
CA PRO A 155 -3.70 -14.85 -5.59
C PRO A 155 -3.82 -13.99 -6.85
N GLU A 156 -4.89 -14.16 -7.62
CA GLU A 156 -5.13 -13.37 -8.84
C GLU A 156 -5.42 -11.89 -8.57
N GLU A 157 -5.84 -11.55 -7.35
CA GLU A 157 -6.23 -10.18 -6.97
C GLU A 157 -5.03 -9.34 -6.46
N TYR A 158 -3.85 -9.93 -6.23
CA TYR A 158 -2.70 -9.26 -5.59
C TYR A 158 -1.92 -8.29 -6.48
N LYS A 159 -2.35 -8.11 -7.72
CA LYS A 159 -1.75 -7.13 -8.64
C LYS A 159 -1.99 -5.68 -8.21
N LEU A 160 -2.97 -5.44 -7.34
CA LEU A 160 -3.23 -4.17 -6.67
C LEU A 160 -3.02 -4.32 -5.15
N SER A 161 -2.51 -3.29 -4.48
CA SER A 161 -2.16 -3.39 -3.05
C SER A 161 -3.36 -3.69 -2.16
N PHE A 162 -4.58 -3.32 -2.57
CA PHE A 162 -5.83 -3.66 -1.85
C PHE A 162 -6.37 -5.07 -2.13
N GLY A 163 -5.81 -5.85 -3.07
CA GLY A 163 -6.27 -7.20 -3.38
C GLY A 163 -6.22 -8.17 -2.20
N HIS A 164 -5.28 -7.95 -1.28
CA HIS A 164 -5.14 -8.75 -0.07
C HIS A 164 -6.28 -8.55 0.96
N LEU A 165 -7.15 -7.54 0.80
CA LEU A 165 -8.30 -7.34 1.70
C LEU A 165 -9.33 -8.49 1.65
N LEU A 166 -9.33 -9.29 0.59
CA LEU A 166 -10.26 -10.42 0.43
C LEU A 166 -9.82 -11.67 1.21
N ASP A 167 -8.62 -11.65 1.81
CA ASP A 167 -8.01 -12.78 2.50
C ASP A 167 -8.05 -12.67 4.04
N LEU A 168 -9.02 -11.92 4.57
CA LEU A 168 -9.25 -11.73 6.01
C LEU A 168 -9.94 -12.98 6.64
N THR A 169 -9.23 -14.10 6.65
CA THR A 169 -9.61 -15.31 7.40
C THR A 169 -9.50 -15.09 8.92
N PRO A 170 -10.18 -15.89 9.77
CA PRO A 170 -10.02 -15.79 11.23
C PRO A 170 -8.57 -15.88 11.72
N GLN A 171 -7.76 -16.69 11.02
CA GLN A 171 -6.36 -16.91 11.36
C GLN A 171 -5.47 -15.76 10.89
N SER A 172 -5.68 -15.22 9.68
CA SER A 172 -4.95 -14.03 9.22
C SER A 172 -5.26 -12.83 10.13
N LEU A 173 -6.53 -12.61 10.49
CA LEU A 173 -6.93 -11.61 11.48
C LEU A 173 -6.25 -11.79 12.85
N GLY A 174 -5.97 -13.04 13.24
CA GLY A 174 -5.24 -13.36 14.47
C GLY A 174 -3.83 -12.78 14.50
N ALA A 175 -3.13 -12.78 13.37
CA ALA A 175 -1.79 -12.19 13.25
C ALA A 175 -1.79 -10.66 13.39
N PHE A 176 -2.92 -10.00 13.12
CA PHE A 176 -3.08 -8.53 13.18
C PHE A 176 -3.89 -8.06 14.40
N ARG A 177 -4.13 -8.93 15.38
CA ARG A 177 -5.06 -8.67 16.49
C ARG A 177 -4.69 -7.43 17.31
N LEU A 178 -3.40 -7.27 17.65
CA LEU A 178 -2.92 -6.12 18.43
C LEU A 178 -3.00 -4.80 17.62
N PRO A 179 -2.49 -4.73 16.38
CA PRO A 179 -2.72 -3.58 15.51
C PRO A 179 -4.20 -3.21 15.33
N LEU A 180 -5.07 -4.21 15.15
CA LEU A 180 -6.50 -4.01 14.97
C LEU A 180 -7.18 -3.42 16.22
N LEU A 181 -6.81 -3.92 17.40
CA LEU A 181 -7.25 -3.33 18.69
C LEU A 181 -6.76 -1.89 18.84
N GLY A 182 -5.46 -1.67 18.65
CA GLY A 182 -4.85 -0.35 18.76
C GLY A 182 -5.50 0.67 17.83
N PHE A 183 -5.69 0.29 16.56
CA PHE A 183 -6.39 1.11 15.56
C PHE A 183 -7.81 1.45 16.00
N SER A 184 -8.60 0.44 16.39
CA SER A 184 -10.01 0.59 16.71
C SER A 184 -10.23 1.50 17.91
N PHE A 185 -9.46 1.31 18.99
CA PHE A 185 -9.52 2.14 20.18
C PHE A 185 -8.96 3.55 19.94
N ALA A 186 -7.82 3.68 19.25
CA ALA A 186 -7.26 4.99 18.93
C ALA A 186 -8.27 5.82 18.12
N PHE A 187 -8.86 5.23 17.07
CA PHE A 187 -9.82 5.92 16.22
C PHE A 187 -11.10 6.30 16.98
N PHE A 188 -11.67 5.40 17.79
CA PHE A 188 -12.83 5.70 18.62
C PHE A 188 -12.56 6.83 19.64
N ILE A 189 -11.47 6.71 20.41
CA ILE A 189 -11.11 7.69 21.44
C ILE A 189 -10.82 9.05 20.80
N GLY A 190 -10.02 9.08 19.73
CA GLY A 190 -9.64 10.34 19.07
C GLY A 190 -10.82 11.05 18.42
N THR A 191 -11.72 10.32 17.75
CA THR A 191 -12.95 10.91 17.17
C THR A 191 -13.93 11.35 18.26
N GLY A 192 -14.06 10.60 19.36
CA GLY A 192 -14.90 10.97 20.51
C GLY A 192 -14.39 12.21 21.24
N LEU A 193 -13.08 12.30 21.48
CA LEU A 193 -12.43 13.48 22.06
C LEU A 193 -12.55 14.69 21.12
N ASN A 194 -12.40 14.50 19.80
CA ASN A 194 -12.64 15.58 18.83
C ASN A 194 -14.06 16.14 18.98
N TRP A 195 -15.06 15.27 18.95
CA TRP A 195 -16.45 15.66 19.08
C TRP A 195 -16.76 16.37 20.40
N LEU A 196 -16.26 15.83 21.52
CA LEU A 196 -16.43 16.43 22.85
C LEU A 196 -15.81 17.83 22.92
N LEU A 197 -14.57 17.98 22.43
CA LEU A 197 -13.85 19.26 22.45
C LEU A 197 -14.53 20.29 21.55
N ARG A 198 -15.04 19.90 20.38
CA ARG A 198 -15.81 20.82 19.51
C ARG A 198 -17.08 21.30 20.18
N ARG A 199 -17.85 20.40 20.83
CA ARG A 199 -19.06 20.77 21.58
C ARG A 199 -18.76 21.70 22.77
N ARG A 200 -17.57 21.58 23.36
CA ARG A 200 -17.08 22.47 24.43
C ARG A 200 -16.43 23.78 23.94
N GLY A 201 -16.47 24.08 22.65
CA GLY A 201 -15.88 25.32 22.15
C GLY A 201 -14.40 25.24 21.74
N ARG A 202 -13.68 24.17 22.12
CA ARG A 202 -12.22 24.05 22.04
C ARG A 202 -11.74 23.48 20.70
N LEU A 203 -12.02 24.19 19.62
CA LEU A 203 -11.79 23.70 18.24
C LEU A 203 -10.33 23.41 17.89
N ALA A 204 -9.40 24.29 18.29
CA ALA A 204 -7.97 24.09 18.01
C ALA A 204 -7.47 22.78 18.65
N HIS A 205 -7.83 22.54 19.92
CA HIS A 205 -7.52 21.28 20.61
C HIS A 205 -8.19 20.08 19.93
N ALA A 206 -9.42 20.26 19.46
CA ALA A 206 -10.14 19.21 18.74
C ALA A 206 -9.38 18.79 17.46
N ASN A 207 -8.82 19.74 16.71
CA ASN A 207 -8.00 19.48 15.52
C ASN A 207 -6.65 18.82 15.87
N ILE A 208 -6.02 19.20 16.98
CA ILE A 208 -4.77 18.57 17.46
C ILE A 208 -5.00 17.12 17.86
N VAL A 209 -6.06 16.83 18.63
CA VAL A 209 -6.44 15.46 19.03
C VAL A 209 -6.61 14.57 17.81
N LEU A 210 -7.22 15.11 16.76
CA LEU A 210 -7.44 14.47 15.49
C LEU A 210 -6.12 14.10 14.79
N ALA A 211 -5.14 15.01 14.76
CA ALA A 211 -3.81 14.71 14.22
C ALA A 211 -3.06 13.66 15.06
N LEU A 212 -3.08 13.78 16.39
CA LEU A 212 -2.45 12.82 17.31
C LEU A 212 -3.07 11.42 17.21
N MET A 213 -4.39 11.34 17.05
CA MET A 213 -5.09 10.10 16.77
C MET A 213 -4.54 9.44 15.50
N MET A 214 -4.33 10.20 14.42
CA MET A 214 -3.79 9.65 13.19
C MET A 214 -2.36 9.15 13.31
N VAL A 215 -1.53 9.75 14.18
CA VAL A 215 -0.20 9.19 14.50
C VAL A 215 -0.33 7.79 15.11
N ALA A 216 -1.22 7.62 16.09
CA ALA A 216 -1.46 6.32 16.72
C ALA A 216 -2.05 5.29 15.73
N VAL A 217 -3.01 5.72 14.90
CA VAL A 217 -3.62 4.90 13.84
C VAL A 217 -2.58 4.45 12.81
N LEU A 218 -1.74 5.37 12.32
CA LEU A 218 -0.69 5.04 11.35
C LEU A 218 0.41 4.16 11.94
N ALA A 219 0.71 4.29 13.24
CA ALA A 219 1.60 3.36 13.93
C ALA A 219 1.03 1.94 13.96
N CYS A 220 -0.28 1.78 14.16
CA CYS A 220 -0.94 0.47 14.08
C CYS A 220 -0.90 -0.10 12.66
N VAL A 221 -1.18 0.74 11.65
CA VAL A 221 -1.06 0.34 10.23
C VAL A 221 0.37 -0.09 9.90
N HIS A 222 1.38 0.68 10.33
CA HIS A 222 2.78 0.33 10.15
C HIS A 222 3.14 -1.01 10.81
N SER A 223 2.66 -1.26 12.04
CA SER A 223 2.84 -2.56 12.69
C SER A 223 2.25 -3.70 11.88
N GLY A 224 1.08 -3.50 11.23
CA GLY A 224 0.51 -4.48 10.30
C GLY A 224 1.42 -4.73 9.10
N TYR A 225 1.97 -3.68 8.49
CA TYR A 225 2.94 -3.81 7.39
C TYR A 225 4.20 -4.56 7.80
N VAL A 226 4.69 -4.37 9.04
CA VAL A 226 5.84 -5.12 9.55
C VAL A 226 5.53 -6.61 9.62
N THR A 227 4.35 -6.99 10.14
CA THR A 227 3.90 -8.40 10.15
C THR A 227 3.76 -8.96 8.73
N PHE A 228 3.29 -8.14 7.78
CA PHE A 228 3.11 -8.54 6.38
C PHE A 228 4.43 -8.52 5.57
N SER A 229 5.49 -7.91 6.11
CA SER A 229 6.72 -7.64 5.37
C SER A 229 7.40 -8.87 4.74
N PRO A 230 7.39 -10.09 5.33
CA PRO A 230 7.98 -11.27 4.68
C PRO A 230 7.40 -11.56 3.29
N THR A 231 6.10 -11.31 3.08
CA THR A 231 5.46 -11.49 1.76
C THR A 231 5.89 -10.39 0.78
N LEU A 232 6.18 -9.19 1.26
CA LEU A 232 6.57 -8.04 0.42
C LEU A 232 8.07 -8.01 0.09
N THR A 233 8.92 -8.60 0.92
CA THR A 233 10.38 -8.53 0.78
C THR A 233 11.02 -9.91 0.74
N SER A 234 12.13 -10.04 0.00
CA SER A 234 13.00 -11.21 0.03
C SER A 234 14.21 -11.01 0.94
N LYS A 235 14.16 -10.05 1.88
CA LYS A 235 15.27 -9.78 2.81
C LYS A 235 15.77 -11.02 3.56
N PRO A 236 14.93 -11.87 4.20
CA PRO A 236 15.43 -13.05 4.91
C PRO A 236 16.14 -14.03 3.96
N LEU A 237 15.59 -14.21 2.76
CA LEU A 237 16.18 -15.05 1.71
C LEU A 237 17.52 -14.50 1.20
N ALA A 238 17.61 -13.19 1.00
CA ALA A 238 18.84 -12.52 0.60
C ALA A 238 19.95 -12.66 1.64
N LEU A 239 19.60 -12.57 2.93
CA LEU A 239 20.55 -12.77 4.02
C LEU A 239 21.03 -14.22 4.10
N ALA A 240 20.15 -15.20 3.85
CA ALA A 240 20.53 -16.61 3.76
C ALA A 240 21.49 -16.86 2.59
N ILE A 241 21.23 -16.30 1.41
CA ILE A 241 22.17 -16.37 0.27
C ILE A 241 23.53 -15.78 0.67
N LYS A 242 23.55 -14.58 1.26
CA LYS A 242 24.80 -13.90 1.68
C LYS A 242 25.69 -14.74 2.59
N GLN A 243 25.10 -15.58 3.45
CA GLN A 243 25.88 -16.44 4.36
C GLN A 243 26.63 -17.54 3.63
N HIS A 244 26.12 -18.01 2.49
CA HIS A 244 26.69 -19.13 1.74
C HIS A 244 27.31 -18.74 0.39
N TYR A 245 27.10 -17.50 -0.05
CA TYR A 245 27.53 -17.00 -1.34
C TYR A 245 29.06 -16.88 -1.43
N ARG A 246 29.62 -17.37 -2.53
CA ARG A 246 31.04 -17.25 -2.90
C ARG A 246 31.17 -16.55 -4.24
N PRO A 247 32.31 -15.88 -4.51
CA PRO A 247 32.58 -15.35 -5.85
C PRO A 247 32.48 -16.46 -6.90
N GLY A 248 31.65 -16.26 -7.91
CA GLY A 248 31.37 -17.25 -8.96
C GLY A 248 30.06 -18.03 -8.79
N ASP A 249 29.40 -17.91 -7.63
CA ASP A 249 28.05 -18.44 -7.45
C ASP A 249 27.04 -17.65 -8.29
N ILE A 250 25.98 -18.34 -8.74
CA ILE A 250 24.96 -17.77 -9.62
C ILE A 250 23.63 -17.71 -8.87
N VAL A 251 22.91 -16.60 -9.02
CA VAL A 251 21.56 -16.44 -8.45
C VAL A 251 20.57 -16.23 -9.58
N VAL A 252 19.59 -17.12 -9.67
CA VAL A 252 18.56 -17.17 -10.70
C VAL A 252 17.19 -16.95 -10.07
N VAL A 253 16.32 -16.22 -10.75
CA VAL A 253 14.92 -15.97 -10.38
C VAL A 253 14.04 -16.79 -11.31
N GLY A 254 13.26 -17.74 -10.77
CA GLY A 254 12.36 -18.57 -11.57
C GLY A 254 11.14 -17.82 -12.13
N GLY A 255 10.73 -16.73 -11.48
CA GLY A 255 9.58 -15.91 -11.88
C GLY A 255 9.94 -14.53 -12.43
N ASP A 256 9.01 -13.57 -12.31
CA ASP A 256 9.25 -12.18 -12.69
C ASP A 256 10.32 -11.54 -11.78
N TYR A 257 11.26 -10.81 -12.39
CA TYR A 257 12.22 -9.95 -11.69
C TYR A 257 11.55 -9.06 -10.65
N ALA A 258 10.37 -8.49 -10.94
CA ALA A 258 9.67 -7.60 -10.03
C ALA A 258 9.38 -8.27 -8.66
N ALA A 259 9.03 -9.55 -8.66
CA ALA A 259 8.71 -10.32 -7.45
C ALA A 259 9.95 -10.60 -6.58
N ALA A 260 11.13 -10.68 -7.20
CA ALA A 260 12.42 -10.90 -6.55
C ALA A 260 13.28 -9.63 -6.44
N SER A 261 12.76 -8.46 -6.79
CA SER A 261 13.53 -7.19 -6.92
C SER A 261 14.16 -6.68 -5.63
N SER A 262 13.76 -7.19 -4.47
CA SER A 262 14.41 -6.91 -3.18
C SER A 262 15.59 -7.84 -2.87
N LEU A 263 15.69 -8.98 -3.57
CA LEU A 263 16.71 -10.00 -3.34
C LEU A 263 18.10 -9.46 -3.69
N ASN A 264 18.30 -8.90 -4.89
CA ASN A 264 19.58 -8.29 -5.29
C ASN A 264 19.93 -7.09 -4.41
N PHE A 265 18.95 -6.27 -4.02
CA PHE A 265 19.18 -5.12 -3.16
C PHE A 265 19.79 -5.53 -1.80
N TYR A 266 19.22 -6.56 -1.15
CA TYR A 266 19.71 -7.02 0.14
C TYR A 266 20.91 -7.96 0.04
N ALA A 267 21.02 -8.78 -1.01
CA ALA A 267 22.12 -9.73 -1.20
C ALA A 267 23.35 -9.09 -1.86
N ASN A 268 23.21 -7.95 -2.51
CA ASN A 268 24.26 -7.30 -3.30
C ASN A 268 24.88 -8.26 -4.34
N VAL A 269 24.02 -9.00 -5.04
CA VAL A 269 24.39 -9.97 -6.08
C VAL A 269 23.66 -9.64 -7.38
N HIS A 270 24.28 -10.00 -8.51
CA HIS A 270 23.61 -9.95 -9.79
C HIS A 270 22.57 -11.08 -9.89
N LEU A 271 21.41 -10.80 -10.51
CA LEU A 271 20.36 -11.78 -10.71
C LEU A 271 20.21 -12.07 -12.20
N LEU A 272 20.09 -13.35 -12.52
CA LEU A 272 19.59 -13.81 -13.80
C LEU A 272 18.10 -14.14 -13.66
N VAL A 273 17.30 -13.78 -14.65
CA VAL A 273 15.90 -14.18 -14.70
C VAL A 273 15.77 -15.43 -15.58
N LEU A 274 14.99 -16.40 -15.13
CA LEU A 274 14.68 -17.56 -15.95
C LEU A 274 13.58 -17.18 -16.94
N HIS A 275 13.72 -17.64 -18.18
CA HIS A 275 12.91 -17.27 -19.34
C HIS A 275 13.25 -15.91 -19.97
N GLN A 276 12.74 -15.69 -21.18
CA GLN A 276 12.98 -14.44 -21.91
C GLN A 276 12.45 -13.23 -21.11
N PRO A 277 13.11 -12.06 -21.21
CA PRO A 277 12.70 -10.87 -20.47
C PRO A 277 11.26 -10.48 -20.78
N GLN A 278 10.45 -10.44 -19.73
CA GLN A 278 9.06 -10.00 -19.76
C GLN A 278 8.89 -8.75 -18.90
N ALA A 279 7.69 -8.18 -18.95
CA ALA A 279 7.28 -7.05 -18.12
C ALA A 279 8.32 -5.91 -18.10
N ILE A 280 8.86 -5.58 -16.92
CA ILE A 280 9.78 -4.46 -16.71
C ILE A 280 11.10 -4.59 -17.46
N LEU A 281 11.55 -5.81 -17.77
CA LEU A 281 12.81 -6.05 -18.48
C LEU A 281 12.64 -6.10 -20.00
N TRP A 282 11.40 -6.22 -20.50
CA TRP A 282 11.14 -6.42 -21.94
C TRP A 282 11.65 -5.27 -22.80
N TYR A 283 11.38 -4.01 -22.42
CA TYR A 283 11.77 -2.86 -23.24
C TYR A 283 13.30 -2.73 -23.34
N GLY A 284 13.99 -2.91 -22.21
CA GLY A 284 15.45 -2.85 -22.15
C GLY A 284 16.15 -4.00 -22.89
N SER A 285 15.49 -5.16 -23.03
CA SER A 285 16.08 -6.30 -23.75
C SER A 285 16.07 -6.16 -25.28
N GLN A 286 15.36 -5.16 -25.83
CA GLN A 286 15.30 -4.93 -27.28
C GLN A 286 16.54 -4.20 -27.83
N PHE A 287 17.39 -3.67 -26.95
CA PHE A 287 18.58 -2.92 -27.37
C PHE A 287 19.72 -3.88 -27.75
N PRO A 288 20.46 -3.63 -28.84
CA PRO A 288 21.54 -4.51 -29.30
C PRO A 288 22.67 -4.73 -28.27
N ASP A 289 22.89 -3.76 -27.40
CA ASP A 289 23.89 -3.75 -26.34
C ASP A 289 23.34 -4.21 -24.98
N ALA A 290 22.09 -4.71 -24.93
CA ALA A 290 21.48 -5.17 -23.69
C ALA A 290 22.29 -6.33 -23.08
N PRO A 291 22.67 -6.24 -21.80
CA PRO A 291 23.39 -7.33 -21.13
C PRO A 291 22.50 -8.58 -21.06
N LYS A 292 23.11 -9.76 -21.19
CA LYS A 292 22.41 -11.04 -21.03
C LYS A 292 22.08 -11.27 -19.54
N VAL A 293 20.92 -10.78 -19.12
CA VAL A 293 20.42 -10.87 -17.74
C VAL A 293 19.36 -11.97 -17.56
N TRP A 294 19.29 -12.91 -18.51
CA TRP A 294 18.32 -13.99 -18.48
C TRP A 294 18.87 -15.31 -19.04
N GLU A 295 18.24 -16.41 -18.62
CA GLU A 295 18.55 -17.76 -19.04
C GLU A 295 17.34 -18.47 -19.68
N THR A 296 17.62 -19.49 -20.49
CA THR A 296 16.62 -20.43 -21.02
C THR A 296 16.51 -21.62 -20.10
N GLN A 297 15.43 -22.41 -20.19
CA GLN A 297 15.34 -23.66 -19.43
C GLN A 297 16.54 -24.56 -19.69
N SER A 298 16.93 -24.76 -20.96
CA SER A 298 18.06 -25.61 -21.33
C SER A 298 19.41 -25.12 -20.77
N SER A 299 19.64 -23.80 -20.76
CA SER A 299 20.88 -23.26 -20.20
C SER A 299 20.88 -23.31 -18.67
N PHE A 300 19.71 -23.12 -18.05
CA PHE A 300 19.55 -23.30 -16.61
C PHE A 300 19.75 -24.75 -16.18
N ASP A 301 19.23 -25.75 -16.90
CA ASP A 301 19.45 -27.17 -16.60
C ASP A 301 20.95 -27.52 -16.63
N SER A 302 21.68 -26.93 -17.58
CA SER A 302 23.13 -27.08 -17.69
C SER A 302 23.87 -26.41 -16.53
N LEU A 303 23.43 -25.22 -16.10
CA LEU A 303 23.97 -24.54 -14.91
C LEU A 303 23.69 -25.32 -13.62
N TRP A 304 22.47 -25.83 -13.47
CA TRP A 304 22.02 -26.53 -12.27
C TRP A 304 22.76 -27.86 -12.07
N SER A 305 22.97 -28.61 -13.15
CA SER A 305 23.76 -29.86 -13.14
C SER A 305 25.27 -29.63 -13.11
N GLY A 306 25.72 -28.39 -13.28
CA GLY A 306 27.12 -28.01 -13.30
C GLY A 306 27.80 -28.02 -11.91
N PRO A 307 29.13 -27.84 -11.88
CA PRO A 307 29.91 -27.82 -10.64
C PRO A 307 29.79 -26.50 -9.86
N GLN A 308 29.24 -25.45 -10.47
CA GLN A 308 29.03 -24.16 -9.82
C GLN A 308 27.79 -24.21 -8.91
N ARG A 309 27.82 -23.44 -7.82
CA ARG A 309 26.64 -23.30 -6.96
C ARG A 309 25.65 -22.34 -7.60
N VAL A 310 24.42 -22.80 -7.72
CA VAL A 310 23.30 -22.03 -8.26
C VAL A 310 22.23 -21.92 -7.20
N PHE A 311 21.82 -20.68 -6.89
CA PHE A 311 20.68 -20.38 -6.05
C PHE A 311 19.49 -20.06 -6.94
N LEU A 312 18.36 -20.75 -6.76
CA LEU A 312 17.10 -20.44 -7.42
C LEU A 312 16.13 -19.82 -6.42
N TRP A 313 15.69 -18.59 -6.69
CA TRP A 313 14.53 -17.98 -6.05
C TRP A 313 13.25 -18.45 -6.74
N THR A 314 12.24 -18.83 -5.96
CA THR A 314 10.90 -19.19 -6.46
C THR A 314 9.83 -18.88 -5.43
N ASP A 315 8.62 -18.56 -5.88
CA ASP A 315 7.37 -18.48 -5.11
C ASP A 315 6.46 -19.71 -5.30
N HIS A 316 6.94 -20.72 -6.02
CA HIS A 316 6.26 -22.00 -6.20
C HIS A 316 6.73 -23.03 -5.17
N LYS A 317 5.78 -23.77 -4.56
CA LYS A 317 6.10 -24.91 -3.67
C LYS A 317 6.85 -26.02 -4.40
N ASP A 318 6.48 -26.26 -5.65
CA ASP A 318 7.19 -27.18 -6.54
C ASP A 318 7.52 -26.48 -7.86
N PRO A 319 8.69 -25.82 -7.96
CA PRO A 319 9.09 -25.10 -9.16
C PRO A 319 9.19 -26.04 -10.36
N PRO A 320 8.45 -25.78 -11.46
CA PRO A 320 8.45 -26.64 -12.64
C PRO A 320 9.84 -26.77 -13.28
N GLU A 321 10.70 -25.77 -13.09
CA GLU A 321 12.03 -25.65 -13.68
C GLU A 321 13.05 -26.58 -13.02
N LEU A 322 12.69 -27.19 -11.88
CA LEU A 322 13.52 -28.17 -11.17
C LEU A 322 12.88 -29.56 -11.10
N ARG A 323 11.88 -29.86 -11.94
CA ARG A 323 11.22 -31.18 -11.94
C ARG A 323 12.23 -32.29 -12.23
N GLY A 324 12.37 -33.20 -11.26
CA GLY A 324 13.30 -34.34 -11.36
C GLY A 324 14.76 -34.01 -11.05
N ALA A 325 15.11 -32.74 -10.80
CA ALA A 325 16.45 -32.34 -10.39
C ALA A 325 16.62 -32.45 -8.87
N GLN A 326 17.82 -32.87 -8.43
CA GLN A 326 18.17 -32.80 -7.02
C GLN A 326 18.29 -31.33 -6.60
N ARG A 327 17.66 -31.00 -5.46
CA ARG A 327 17.59 -29.64 -4.93
C ARG A 327 17.60 -29.66 -3.41
N TYR A 328 18.20 -28.65 -2.81
CA TYR A 328 18.24 -28.47 -1.37
C TYR A 328 17.62 -27.12 -1.00
N LEU A 329 16.74 -27.11 -0.01
CA LEU A 329 16.15 -25.88 0.50
C LEU A 329 17.17 -25.15 1.38
N LEU A 330 17.52 -23.92 0.99
CA LEU A 330 18.39 -23.06 1.79
C LEU A 330 17.59 -22.26 2.82
N ALA A 331 16.51 -21.62 2.38
CA ALA A 331 15.66 -20.80 3.22
C ALA A 331 14.26 -20.67 2.60
N SER A 332 13.25 -20.48 3.45
CA SER A 332 11.87 -20.16 3.06
C SER A 332 11.34 -19.01 3.90
N SER A 333 10.63 -18.07 3.28
CA SER A 333 10.01 -16.92 3.94
C SER A 333 9.01 -16.21 3.03
N GLY A 334 7.85 -15.85 3.56
CA GLY A 334 6.84 -15.06 2.84
C GLY A 334 6.27 -15.77 1.62
N GLY A 335 6.21 -17.09 1.64
CA GLY A 335 5.71 -17.93 0.55
C GLY A 335 6.74 -18.12 -0.58
N LYS A 336 7.97 -17.67 -0.36
CA LYS A 336 9.08 -17.73 -1.29
C LYS A 336 10.18 -18.63 -0.72
N SER A 337 10.98 -19.21 -1.59
CA SER A 337 12.07 -20.11 -1.20
C SER A 337 13.32 -19.85 -2.02
N ILE A 338 14.47 -20.11 -1.40
CA ILE A 338 15.75 -20.27 -2.10
C ILE A 338 16.12 -21.74 -2.10
N LEU A 339 16.29 -22.28 -3.30
CA LEU A 339 16.77 -23.63 -3.55
C LEU A 339 18.20 -23.57 -4.06
N THR A 340 19.00 -24.60 -3.79
CA THR A 340 20.37 -24.72 -4.28
C THR A 340 20.60 -26.11 -4.88
N ASN A 341 21.46 -26.18 -5.89
CA ASN A 341 21.88 -27.44 -6.52
C ASN A 341 22.90 -28.22 -5.68
N GLN A 342 23.54 -27.56 -4.72
CA GLN A 342 24.50 -28.16 -3.80
C GLN A 342 23.99 -28.05 -2.36
N PRO A 343 24.31 -29.03 -1.48
CA PRO A 343 23.98 -28.91 -0.08
C PRO A 343 24.65 -27.67 0.52
N ALA A 344 23.89 -26.93 1.32
CA ALA A 344 24.47 -25.89 2.17
C ALA A 344 25.41 -26.60 3.14
N GLY A 345 26.73 -26.47 2.93
CA GLY A 345 27.71 -26.98 3.89
C GLY A 345 27.44 -26.37 5.26
N ASN A 346 27.53 -27.20 6.31
CA ASN A 346 27.43 -26.77 7.71
C ASN A 346 28.40 -25.63 8.05
#